data_AF-A0A0K8SEX7-F1
#
_entry.id   AF-A0A0K8SEX7-F1
#
_cell.length_a   1.000
_cell.length_b   1.000
_cell.length_c   1.000
_cell.angle_alpha   90.00
_cell.angle_beta   90.00
_cell.angle_gamma   90.00
#
_symmetry.space_group_name_H-M   'P 1'
#
loop_
_entity.id
_entity.type
_entity.pdbx_description
1 polymer ?
#
loop_
_entity_poly.entity_id
_entity_poly.type
_entity_poly.pdbx_seq_one_letter_code
_entity_poly.pdbx_strand_id
1 'polypeptide(L)'
;MQVLALGDIFDIEPTDQRLVAAKSIIWDSLPEGWREWTVTEAIVNVPEVANHRWSLRFAIPTVPLLKAFFPGQSRVSEKSFRSMLHTLAGWAMAQALIYYPKAVAEGYRTPEELANFLQCIEPLRSRVYPGQRLMRSWKVKLVPLQMRK
;
A
#
# COMPACT_ATOMS: atom_id res chain seq x y z
N MET A 1 -5.44 24.02 -5.28
CA MET A 1 -5.08 22.60 -5.50
C MET A 1 -6.34 21.87 -5.86
N GLN A 2 -6.35 21.12 -6.96
CA GLN A 2 -7.43 20.17 -7.23
C GLN A 2 -7.23 18.95 -6.33
N VAL A 3 -8.34 18.48 -5.75
CA VAL A 3 -8.40 17.32 -4.86
C VAL A 3 -9.18 16.22 -5.56
N LEU A 4 -8.70 14.99 -5.44
CA LEU A 4 -9.33 13.78 -5.96
C LEU A 4 -9.77 12.91 -4.80
N ALA A 5 -10.95 12.32 -4.90
CA ALA A 5 -11.39 11.33 -3.95
C ALA A 5 -10.65 10.01 -4.19
N LEU A 6 -10.30 9.30 -3.12
CA LEU A 6 -9.69 7.98 -3.20
C LEU A 6 -10.58 6.97 -3.93
N GLY A 7 -11.92 7.13 -3.83
CA GLY A 7 -12.88 6.33 -4.57
C GLY A 7 -12.69 6.43 -6.09
N ASP A 8 -12.50 7.65 -6.60
CA ASP A 8 -12.29 7.89 -8.03
C ASP A 8 -10.98 7.25 -8.50
N ILE A 9 -9.91 7.35 -7.70
CA ILE A 9 -8.62 6.72 -8.01
C ILE A 9 -8.72 5.20 -7.94
N PHE A 10 -9.51 4.67 -7.00
CA PHE A 10 -9.71 3.23 -6.85
C PHE A 10 -10.46 2.64 -8.04
N ASP A 11 -11.41 3.36 -8.62
CA ASP A 11 -12.22 2.87 -9.73
C ASP A 11 -11.42 2.81 -11.05
N ILE A 12 -10.26 3.47 -11.12
CA ILE A 12 -9.31 3.31 -12.24
C ILE A 12 -8.84 1.86 -12.29
N GLU A 13 -8.96 1.26 -13.48
CA GLU A 13 -8.47 -0.10 -13.72
C GLU A 13 -6.94 -0.14 -13.71
N PRO A 14 -6.32 -1.01 -12.90
CA PRO A 14 -4.87 -1.11 -12.85
C PRO A 14 -4.35 -1.80 -14.11
N THR A 15 -3.21 -1.30 -14.62
CA THR A 15 -2.55 -1.88 -15.81
C THR A 15 -1.94 -3.26 -15.54
N ASP A 16 -1.55 -3.55 -14.30
CA ASP A 16 -1.00 -4.84 -13.88
C ASP A 16 -2.09 -5.69 -13.20
N GLN A 17 -2.37 -6.86 -13.76
CA GLN A 17 -3.40 -7.76 -13.24
C GLN A 17 -3.16 -8.18 -11.77
N ARG A 18 -1.91 -8.16 -11.30
CA ARG A 18 -1.56 -8.45 -9.89
C ARG A 18 -2.12 -7.40 -8.92
N LEU A 19 -2.38 -6.18 -9.41
CA LEU A 19 -2.96 -5.09 -8.62
C LEU A 19 -4.48 -5.23 -8.47
N VAL A 20 -5.16 -6.02 -9.31
CA VAL A 20 -6.59 -6.31 -9.14
C VAL A 20 -6.83 -6.99 -7.79
N ALA A 21 -5.99 -7.96 -7.43
CA ALA A 21 -6.05 -8.58 -6.11
C ALA A 21 -5.69 -7.60 -4.97
N ALA A 22 -4.84 -6.61 -5.24
CA ALA A 22 -4.55 -5.54 -4.29
C ALA A 22 -5.77 -4.63 -4.05
N LYS A 23 -6.61 -4.36 -5.07
CA LYS A 23 -7.87 -3.61 -4.90
C LYS A 23 -8.80 -4.31 -3.89
N SER A 24 -8.97 -5.63 -3.99
CA SER A 24 -9.77 -6.39 -3.02
C SER A 24 -9.20 -6.30 -1.60
N ILE A 25 -7.87 -6.42 -1.44
CA ILE A 25 -7.21 -6.28 -0.13
C ILE A 25 -7.46 -4.89 0.46
N ILE A 26 -7.37 -3.84 -0.36
CA ILE A 26 -7.63 -2.45 0.06
C ILE A 26 -9.09 -2.31 0.50
N TRP A 27 -10.03 -2.78 -0.32
CA TRP A 27 -11.46 -2.75 -0.02
C TRP A 27 -11.78 -3.40 1.34
N ASP A 28 -11.20 -4.57 1.60
CA ASP A 28 -11.46 -5.34 2.83
C ASP A 28 -10.69 -4.83 4.07
N SER A 29 -9.71 -3.95 3.89
CA SER A 29 -8.83 -3.52 4.98
C SER A 29 -8.98 -2.08 5.39
N LEU A 30 -9.42 -1.19 4.50
CA LEU A 30 -9.61 0.21 4.84
C LEU A 30 -10.91 0.42 5.65
N PRO A 31 -10.92 1.38 6.58
CA PRO A 31 -12.09 1.68 7.40
C PRO A 31 -13.20 2.33 6.57
N GLU A 32 -14.44 2.27 7.06
CA GLU A 32 -15.59 2.90 6.41
C GLU A 32 -15.33 4.39 6.08
N GLY A 33 -15.86 4.86 4.95
CA GLY A 33 -15.66 6.23 4.47
C GLY A 33 -14.31 6.49 3.77
N TRP A 34 -13.44 5.50 3.64
CA TRP A 34 -12.12 5.69 3.00
C TRP A 34 -12.19 6.20 1.55
N ARG A 35 -13.28 5.92 0.84
CA ARG A 35 -13.49 6.39 -0.54
C ARG A 35 -13.64 7.91 -0.64
N GLU A 36 -14.07 8.56 0.44
CA GLU A 36 -14.25 10.02 0.52
C GLU A 36 -12.94 10.73 0.89
N TRP A 37 -11.90 9.99 1.27
CA TRP A 37 -10.60 10.60 1.56
C TRP A 37 -10.07 11.30 0.33
N THR A 38 -9.53 12.48 0.54
CA THR A 38 -9.00 13.33 -0.52
C THR A 38 -7.49 13.24 -0.60
N VAL A 39 -6.98 13.30 -1.83
CA VAL A 39 -5.57 13.46 -2.14
C VAL A 39 -5.40 14.48 -3.25
N THR A 40 -4.19 15.00 -3.38
CA THR A 40 -3.86 15.98 -4.40
C THR A 40 -3.60 15.29 -5.74
N GLU A 41 -3.89 15.97 -6.85
CA GLU A 41 -3.59 15.45 -8.20
C GLU A 41 -2.10 15.19 -8.45
N ALA A 42 -1.21 15.64 -7.56
CA ALA A 42 0.21 15.34 -7.62
C ALA A 42 0.44 13.83 -7.75
N ILE A 43 -0.44 13.00 -7.19
CA ILE A 43 -0.40 11.54 -7.24
C ILE A 43 -0.52 10.93 -8.64
N VAL A 44 -1.16 11.64 -9.57
CA VAL A 44 -1.34 11.18 -10.96
C VAL A 44 -0.09 11.46 -11.79
N ASN A 45 0.66 12.51 -11.43
CA ASN A 45 1.77 13.05 -12.21
C ASN A 45 3.12 12.93 -11.50
N VAL A 46 3.26 12.05 -10.50
CA VAL A 46 4.46 12.05 -9.65
C VAL A 46 5.72 11.78 -10.48
N PRO A 47 6.67 12.73 -10.54
CA PRO A 47 7.98 12.46 -11.11
C PRO A 47 8.65 11.39 -10.26
N GLU A 48 9.17 10.35 -10.93
CA GLU A 48 9.78 9.17 -10.33
C GLU A 48 10.17 9.31 -8.85
N VAL A 49 9.49 8.59 -7.95
CA VAL A 49 9.87 8.45 -6.53
C VAL A 49 11.21 7.68 -6.38
N ALA A 50 12.07 7.69 -7.41
CA ALA A 50 13.28 6.89 -7.62
C ALA A 50 14.19 6.87 -6.40
N ASN A 51 14.30 7.97 -5.65
CA ASN A 51 15.22 8.06 -4.52
C ASN A 51 14.71 7.42 -3.22
N HIS A 52 13.40 7.17 -3.07
CA HIS A 52 12.82 6.70 -1.79
C HIS A 52 11.98 5.42 -1.92
N ARG A 53 11.93 4.77 -3.09
CA ARG A 53 11.05 3.60 -3.33
C ARG A 53 11.16 2.48 -2.28
N TRP A 54 12.34 2.32 -1.68
CA TRP A 54 12.62 1.23 -0.72
C TRP A 54 12.26 1.57 0.73
N SER A 55 12.07 2.85 1.04
CA SER A 55 11.62 3.30 2.35
C SER A 55 10.10 3.51 2.40
N LEU A 56 9.42 3.48 1.25
CA LEU A 56 7.97 3.64 1.16
C LEU A 56 7.25 2.59 2.01
N ARG A 57 6.28 3.07 2.80
CA ARG A 57 5.34 2.20 3.51
C ARG A 57 3.92 2.55 3.10
N PHE A 58 3.23 1.51 2.68
CA PHE A 58 1.86 1.56 2.20
C PHE A 58 0.93 1.13 3.32
N ALA A 59 -0.21 1.79 3.45
CA ALA A 59 -1.31 1.42 4.33
C ALA A 59 -2.11 0.23 3.75
N ILE A 60 -1.39 -0.81 3.28
CA ILE A 60 -1.97 -2.01 2.68
C ILE A 60 -1.37 -3.23 3.39
N PRO A 61 -2.20 -4.16 3.91
CA PRO A 61 -1.72 -5.36 4.58
C PRO A 61 -0.72 -6.16 3.74
N THR A 62 0.48 -6.36 4.29
CA THR A 62 1.59 -6.88 3.48
C THR A 62 1.51 -8.39 3.25
N VAL A 63 1.04 -9.16 4.23
CA VAL A 63 0.90 -10.62 4.08
C VAL A 63 -0.13 -10.98 2.99
N PRO A 64 -1.33 -10.39 2.97
CA PRO A 64 -2.27 -10.58 1.85
C PRO A 64 -1.67 -10.16 0.50
N LEU A 65 -0.98 -9.02 0.44
CA LEU A 65 -0.30 -8.57 -0.79
C LEU A 65 0.72 -9.58 -1.29
N LEU A 66 1.54 -10.14 -0.41
CA LEU A 66 2.54 -11.15 -0.79
C LEU A 66 1.88 -12.42 -1.34
N LYS A 67 0.76 -12.85 -0.75
CA LYS A 67 0.00 -14.00 -1.24
C LYS A 67 -0.63 -13.73 -2.61
N ALA A 68 -1.07 -12.49 -2.85
CA ALA A 68 -1.63 -12.06 -4.13
C ALA A 68 -0.56 -11.97 -5.24
N PHE A 69 0.60 -11.38 -4.95
CA PHE A 69 1.69 -11.20 -5.92
C PHE A 69 2.47 -12.50 -6.19
N PHE A 70 2.55 -13.40 -5.21
CA PHE A 70 3.35 -14.63 -5.28
C PHE A 70 2.52 -15.84 -4.80
N PRO A 71 1.46 -16.21 -5.54
CA PRO A 71 0.59 -17.30 -5.13
C PRO A 71 1.36 -18.63 -5.02
N GLY A 72 1.04 -19.41 -3.99
CA GLY A 72 1.67 -20.71 -3.71
C GLY A 72 3.10 -20.65 -3.16
N GLN A 73 3.72 -19.48 -3.09
CA GLN A 73 5.05 -19.36 -2.49
C GLN A 73 4.93 -19.32 -0.96
N SER A 74 5.76 -20.12 -0.29
CA SER A 74 5.86 -20.11 1.17
C SER A 74 6.87 -19.08 1.70
N ARG A 75 7.71 -18.54 0.79
CA ARG A 75 8.77 -17.56 1.03
C ARG A 75 8.92 -16.69 -0.20
N VAL A 76 9.20 -15.40 0.02
CA VAL A 76 9.43 -14.42 -1.05
C VAL A 76 10.85 -13.89 -0.93
N SER A 77 11.60 -13.89 -2.04
CA SER A 77 12.95 -13.33 -2.07
C SER A 77 12.92 -11.81 -1.89
N GLU A 78 14.02 -11.21 -1.43
CA GLU A 78 14.13 -9.75 -1.35
C GLU A 78 13.90 -9.08 -2.71
N LYS A 79 14.46 -9.64 -3.78
CA LYS A 79 14.30 -9.15 -5.15
C LYS A 79 12.83 -9.13 -5.56
N SER A 80 12.10 -10.20 -5.28
CA SER A 80 10.67 -10.32 -5.55
C SER A 80 9.85 -9.32 -4.73
N PHE A 81 10.16 -9.19 -3.44
CA PHE A 81 9.52 -8.21 -2.55
C PHE A 81 9.74 -6.78 -3.03
N ARG A 82 10.98 -6.42 -3.39
CA ARG A 82 11.31 -5.11 -3.97
C ARG A 82 10.59 -4.86 -5.29
N SER A 83 10.47 -5.88 -6.15
CA SER A 83 9.70 -5.79 -7.39
C SER A 83 8.22 -5.50 -7.13
N MET A 84 7.62 -6.13 -6.11
CA MET A 84 6.23 -5.84 -5.71
C MET A 84 6.07 -4.40 -5.24
N LEU A 85 6.97 -3.91 -4.37
CA LEU A 85 6.95 -2.51 -3.93
C LEU A 85 7.11 -1.53 -5.10
N HIS A 86 7.93 -1.90 -6.10
CA HIS A 86 8.09 -1.09 -7.31
C HIS A 86 6.79 -1.02 -8.13
N THR A 87 6.10 -2.15 -8.30
CA THR A 87 4.78 -2.17 -8.95
C THR A 87 3.77 -1.31 -8.19
N LEU A 88 3.73 -1.41 -6.86
CA LEU A 88 2.84 -0.58 -6.03
C LEU A 88 3.20 0.91 -6.12
N ALA A 89 4.48 1.26 -6.11
CA ALA A 89 4.93 2.64 -6.26
C ALA A 89 4.57 3.25 -7.62
N GLY A 90 4.32 2.43 -8.65
CA GLY A 90 3.82 2.90 -9.96
C GLY A 90 2.31 3.03 -10.05
N TRP A 91 1.56 2.64 -9.01
CA TRP A 91 0.10 2.65 -9.03
C TRP A 91 -0.46 3.78 -8.16
N ALA A 92 -1.24 4.68 -8.76
CA ALA A 92 -1.78 5.87 -8.10
C ALA A 92 -2.52 5.52 -6.79
N MET A 93 -3.35 4.48 -6.78
CA MET A 93 -4.07 4.09 -5.55
C MET A 93 -3.13 3.67 -4.43
N ALA A 94 -2.05 2.92 -4.73
CA ALA A 94 -1.08 2.57 -3.71
C ALA A 94 -0.29 3.80 -3.26
N GLN A 95 0.04 4.73 -4.15
CA GLN A 95 0.68 5.98 -3.76
C GLN A 95 -0.19 6.79 -2.78
N ALA A 96 -1.52 6.78 -2.97
CA ALA A 96 -2.44 7.45 -2.07
C ALA A 96 -2.29 6.88 -0.66
N LEU A 97 -2.05 5.58 -0.55
CA LEU A 97 -1.91 4.90 0.72
C LEU A 97 -0.50 4.98 1.32
N ILE A 98 0.40 5.81 0.79
CA ILE A 98 1.72 6.02 1.40
C ILE A 98 1.56 6.85 2.69
N TYR A 99 2.05 6.30 3.80
CA TYR A 99 2.09 6.99 5.10
C TYR A 99 3.52 7.30 5.58
N TYR A 100 4.53 6.74 4.91
CA TYR A 100 5.93 6.99 5.21
C TYR A 100 6.79 6.84 3.94
N PRO A 101 7.81 7.68 3.72
CA PRO A 101 8.26 8.81 4.56
C PRO A 101 7.25 9.95 4.69
N LYS A 102 7.26 10.67 5.81
CA LYS A 102 6.29 11.75 6.08
C LYS A 102 6.29 12.81 4.98
N ALA A 103 7.47 13.21 4.51
CA ALA A 103 7.64 14.18 3.43
C ALA A 103 6.93 13.76 2.12
N VAL A 104 6.86 12.46 1.84
CA VAL A 104 6.13 11.94 0.67
C VAL A 104 4.62 12.03 0.93
N ALA A 105 4.17 11.62 2.11
CA ALA A 105 2.75 11.66 2.47
C ALA A 105 2.20 13.11 2.54
N GLU A 106 3.00 14.06 3.01
CA GLU A 106 2.71 15.51 3.01
C GLU A 106 2.66 16.09 1.59
N GLY A 107 3.31 15.47 0.61
CA GLY A 107 3.21 15.88 -0.80
C GLY A 107 1.83 15.61 -1.41
N TYR A 108 1.07 14.67 -0.84
CA TYR A 108 -0.22 14.22 -1.39
C TYR A 108 -1.44 14.71 -0.62
N ARG A 109 -1.24 15.38 0.51
CA ARG A 109 -2.31 15.74 1.46
C ARG A 109 -1.98 17.02 2.18
N THR A 110 -3.01 17.75 2.58
CA THR A 110 -2.87 18.79 3.60
C THR A 110 -2.49 18.18 4.96
N PRO A 111 -1.93 18.97 5.90
CA PRO A 111 -1.58 18.47 7.23
C PRO A 111 -2.77 17.84 8.00
N GLU A 112 -3.97 18.38 7.83
CA GLU A 112 -5.19 17.89 8.46
C GLU A 112 -5.63 16.54 7.87
N GLU A 113 -5.70 16.44 6.55
CA GLU A 113 -6.01 15.18 5.86
C GLU A 113 -4.98 14.09 6.18
N LEU A 114 -3.70 14.46 6.28
CA LEU A 114 -2.64 13.52 6.67
C LEU A 114 -2.82 13.04 8.11
N ALA A 115 -3.16 13.94 9.06
CA ALA A 115 -3.41 13.56 10.44
C ALA A 115 -4.60 12.59 10.55
N ASN A 116 -5.71 12.90 9.88
CA ASN A 116 -6.90 12.05 9.82
C ASN A 116 -6.57 10.69 9.18
N PHE A 117 -5.87 10.69 8.04
CA PHE A 117 -5.41 9.48 7.39
C PHE A 117 -4.57 8.60 8.34
N LEU A 118 -3.57 9.19 9.01
CA LEU A 118 -2.70 8.47 9.95
C LEU A 118 -3.49 7.85 11.12
N GLN A 119 -4.48 8.57 11.67
CA GLN A 119 -5.34 8.04 12.72
C GLN A 119 -6.19 6.86 12.22
N CYS A 120 -6.79 7.00 11.03
CA CYS A 120 -7.63 5.95 10.43
C CYS A 120 -6.85 4.67 10.10
N ILE A 121 -5.58 4.78 9.70
CA ILE A 121 -4.75 3.61 9.39
C ILE A 121 -4.00 3.06 10.60
N GLU A 122 -4.06 3.71 11.77
CA GLU A 122 -3.37 3.25 13.00
C GLU A 122 -3.70 1.79 13.35
N PRO A 123 -4.97 1.32 13.27
CA PRO A 123 -5.30 -0.10 13.50
C PRO A 123 -4.62 -1.04 12.50
N LEU A 124 -4.37 -0.56 11.27
CA LEU A 124 -3.71 -1.31 10.20
C LEU A 124 -2.20 -1.36 10.37
N ARG A 125 -1.60 -0.49 11.20
CA ARG A 125 -0.13 -0.40 11.37
C ARG A 125 0.51 -1.71 11.82
N SER A 126 -0.22 -2.55 12.56
CA SER A 126 0.21 -3.89 12.97
C SER A 126 0.25 -4.91 11.82
N ARG A 127 -0.50 -4.66 10.74
CA ARG A 127 -0.69 -5.56 9.57
C ARG A 127 0.12 -5.10 8.34
N VAL A 128 0.56 -3.84 8.34
CA VAL A 128 1.45 -3.28 7.32
C VAL A 128 2.89 -3.30 7.82
N TYR A 129 3.84 -3.45 6.90
CA TYR A 129 5.25 -3.66 7.28
C TYR A 129 5.93 -2.44 7.92
N PRO A 130 6.59 -2.61 9.08
CA PRO A 130 7.78 -1.86 9.45
C PRO A 130 9.01 -2.66 9.01
N GLY A 131 9.75 -2.18 8.00
CA GLY A 131 10.80 -2.92 7.30
C GLY A 131 11.84 -3.68 8.14
N GLN A 132 12.07 -3.33 9.41
CA GLN A 132 13.07 -4.00 10.26
C GLN A 132 12.65 -5.36 10.81
N ARG A 133 11.34 -5.66 10.97
CA ARG A 133 10.92 -6.88 11.68
C ARG A 133 10.92 -8.14 10.82
N LEU A 134 10.87 -8.00 9.50
CA LEU A 134 10.99 -9.13 8.56
C LEU A 134 12.37 -9.28 7.94
N MET A 135 13.24 -8.27 8.04
CA MET A 135 14.65 -8.36 7.65
C MET A 135 15.50 -9.26 8.58
N ARG A 136 15.04 -9.60 9.78
CA ARG A 136 15.69 -10.66 10.59
C ARG A 136 15.16 -12.07 10.29
N SER A 137 14.09 -12.18 9.51
CA SER A 137 13.45 -13.44 9.13
C SER A 137 13.14 -13.44 7.63
N TRP A 138 14.18 -13.45 6.79
CA TRP A 138 14.06 -13.57 5.32
C TRP A 138 13.34 -14.84 4.84
N LYS A 139 12.96 -15.71 5.78
CA LYS A 139 11.91 -16.71 5.63
C LYS A 139 10.63 -16.12 6.21
N VAL A 140 9.98 -15.22 5.48
CA VAL A 140 8.59 -14.86 5.80
C VAL A 140 7.78 -16.12 5.60
N LYS A 141 7.50 -16.88 6.66
CA LYS A 141 6.61 -18.04 6.58
C LYS A 141 5.23 -17.49 6.25
N LEU A 142 4.84 -17.60 4.99
CA LEU A 142 3.44 -17.47 4.61
C LEU A 142 2.76 -18.74 5.16
N VAL A 143 2.38 -18.70 6.44
CA VAL A 143 1.64 -19.80 7.06
C VAL A 143 0.35 -19.96 6.23
N PRO A 144 0.03 -21.19 5.78
CA PRO A 144 -1.27 -21.44 5.17
C PRO A 144 -2.33 -20.95 6.15
N LEU A 145 -3.28 -20.15 5.66
CA LEU A 145 -4.50 -19.92 6.44
C LEU A 145 -5.11 -21.31 6.60
N GLN A 146 -4.89 -21.96 7.74
CA GLN A 146 -5.61 -23.18 8.06
C GLN A 146 -7.07 -22.77 8.15
N MET A 147 -7.83 -23.20 7.13
CA MET A 147 -9.28 -23.22 7.18
C MET A 147 -9.66 -23.94 8.47
N ARG A 148 -10.21 -23.18 9.43
CA ARG A 148 -10.98 -23.79 10.52
C ARG A 148 -12.22 -24.37 9.85
N LYS A 149 -12.27 -25.70 9.78
CA LYS A 149 -13.50 -26.45 9.54
C LYS A 149 -14.44 -26.27 10.74
#